data_AF-A0A2A4UED1-F1
#
_entry.id   AF-A0A2A4UED1-F1
#
_cell.length_a   1.000
_cell.length_b   1.000
_cell.length_c   1.000
_cell.angle_alpha   90.00
_cell.angle_beta   90.00
_cell.angle_gamma   90.00
#
_symmetry.space_group_name_H-M   'P 1'
#
loop_
_entity.id
_entity.type
_entity.pdbx_description
1 polymer ?
#
loop_
_entity_poly.entity_id
_entity_poly.type
_entity_poly.pdbx_seq_one_letter_code
_entity_poly.pdbx_strand_id
1 'polypeptide(L)'
;MSDLLFKTETAKKRHHQVLKAIDRIAQKDQLAFLTTKKVSQESDVSDGVLFRLFSSKESMMSAWLDSRGEYLRFMLQTAPSGRYSLHQLIQKLLNDKVALSFLCCHPMDTPYLREQLEYVRTQFRRFLHTHIELTVGLSESLTADALTDHLLQSIYRAWDPESSQRGQYKELLMNKLPWEKEANQTETFPSQELLQRLALNDSGFVFDPESGRSFTSNAVGLYVLRFLQKHSNADGLLTAIESDFDVSRNDAERDVTEFAAQLRKVLV
;
A
#
# COMPACT_ATOMS: atom_id res chain seq x y z
N MET A 1 35.27 -25.99 17.95
CA MET A 1 34.19 -24.98 17.89
C MET A 1 33.99 -24.37 16.49
N SER A 2 35.05 -24.05 15.73
CA SER A 2 34.94 -23.42 14.39
C SER A 2 34.13 -24.24 13.36
N ASP A 3 34.27 -25.56 13.34
CA ASP A 3 33.65 -26.42 12.31
C ASP A 3 32.13 -26.62 12.50
N LEU A 4 31.66 -26.61 13.77
CA LEU A 4 30.23 -26.69 14.11
C LEU A 4 29.50 -25.39 13.76
N LEU A 5 30.14 -24.23 13.99
CA LEU A 5 29.59 -22.93 13.60
C LEU A 5 29.46 -22.82 12.07
N PHE A 6 30.49 -23.21 11.33
CA PHE A 6 30.49 -23.19 9.86
C PHE A 6 29.40 -24.10 9.25
N LYS A 7 29.22 -25.31 9.79
CA LYS A 7 28.14 -26.24 9.38
C LYS A 7 26.75 -25.65 9.63
N THR A 8 26.58 -24.98 10.76
CA THR A 8 25.31 -24.33 11.13
C THR A 8 24.97 -23.16 10.21
N GLU A 9 25.95 -22.33 9.88
CA GLU A 9 25.78 -21.20 8.96
C GLU A 9 25.47 -21.66 7.53
N THR A 10 26.17 -22.70 7.06
CA THR A 10 25.90 -23.31 5.75
C THR A 10 24.48 -23.89 5.67
N ALA A 11 24.03 -24.56 6.73
CA ALA A 11 22.66 -25.10 6.80
C ALA A 11 21.60 -23.97 6.76
N LYS A 12 21.81 -22.88 7.52
CA LYS A 12 20.94 -21.69 7.50
C LYS A 12 20.87 -21.05 6.12
N LYS A 13 22.03 -20.89 5.46
CA LYS A 13 22.10 -20.34 4.10
C LYS A 13 21.29 -21.18 3.11
N ARG A 14 21.44 -22.50 3.16
CA ARG A 14 20.69 -23.43 2.29
C ARG A 14 19.20 -23.43 2.60
N HIS A 15 18.82 -23.42 3.87
CA HIS A 15 17.43 -23.26 4.28
C HIS A 15 16.81 -22.01 3.65
N HIS A 16 17.51 -20.87 3.71
CA HIS A 16 17.06 -19.63 3.07
C HIS A 16 16.98 -19.72 1.54
N GLN A 17 17.94 -20.39 0.89
CA GLN A 17 17.91 -20.63 -0.56
C GLN A 17 16.66 -21.40 -0.98
N VAL A 18 16.28 -22.41 -0.20
CA VAL A 18 15.09 -23.23 -0.42
C VAL A 18 13.82 -22.38 -0.28
N LEU A 19 13.68 -21.60 0.79
CA LEU A 19 12.52 -20.72 0.97
C LEU A 19 12.41 -19.69 -0.17
N LYS A 20 13.54 -19.12 -0.61
CA LYS A 20 13.59 -18.21 -1.78
C LYS A 20 13.20 -18.88 -3.10
N ALA A 21 13.43 -20.18 -3.24
CA ALA A 21 12.97 -20.94 -4.40
C ALA A 21 11.45 -21.11 -4.37
N ILE A 22 10.88 -21.36 -3.19
CA ILE A 22 9.42 -21.44 -3.02
C ILE A 22 8.77 -20.08 -3.32
N ASP A 23 9.38 -18.96 -2.91
CA ASP A 23 8.90 -17.62 -3.29
C ASP A 23 8.83 -17.46 -4.82
N ARG A 24 9.84 -17.93 -5.55
CA ARG A 24 9.87 -17.85 -7.03
C ARG A 24 8.81 -18.75 -7.67
N ILE A 25 8.51 -19.90 -7.07
CA ILE A 25 7.43 -20.78 -7.52
C ILE A 25 6.06 -20.14 -7.23
N ALA A 26 5.90 -19.49 -6.07
CA ALA A 26 4.67 -18.77 -5.70
C ALA A 26 4.42 -17.55 -6.60
N GLN A 27 5.46 -16.82 -6.99
CA GLN A 27 5.36 -15.70 -7.94
C GLN A 27 4.85 -16.11 -9.33
N LYS A 28 5.06 -17.37 -9.71
CA LYS A 28 4.53 -17.97 -10.94
C LYS A 28 3.18 -18.63 -10.73
N ASP A 29 2.62 -18.56 -9.52
CA ASP A 29 1.38 -19.21 -9.11
C ASP A 29 1.38 -20.75 -9.29
N GLN A 30 2.51 -21.37 -9.00
CA GLN A 30 2.74 -22.80 -9.25
C GLN A 30 2.90 -23.64 -7.98
N LEU A 31 2.38 -23.17 -6.83
CA LEU A 31 2.49 -23.89 -5.56
C LEU A 31 1.72 -25.20 -5.53
N ALA A 32 0.57 -25.28 -6.20
CA ALA A 32 -0.17 -26.54 -6.34
C ALA A 32 0.67 -27.63 -7.01
N PHE A 33 1.57 -27.24 -7.93
CA PHE A 33 2.46 -28.15 -8.66
C PHE A 33 3.85 -28.29 -8.03
N LEU A 34 3.99 -27.93 -6.74
CA LEU A 34 5.29 -27.97 -6.07
C LEU A 34 5.73 -29.41 -5.83
N THR A 35 6.94 -29.72 -6.29
CA THR A 35 7.62 -30.99 -6.06
C THR A 35 9.03 -30.74 -5.50
N THR A 36 9.58 -31.70 -4.76
CA THR A 36 10.96 -31.62 -4.24
C THR A 36 11.96 -31.37 -5.37
N LYS A 37 11.79 -32.02 -6.52
CA LYS A 37 12.62 -31.83 -7.72
C LYS A 37 12.56 -30.39 -8.25
N LYS A 38 11.36 -29.79 -8.29
CA LYS A 38 11.20 -28.40 -8.74
C LYS A 38 11.87 -27.42 -7.79
N VAL A 39 11.75 -27.64 -6.48
CA VAL A 39 12.42 -26.81 -5.48
C VAL A 39 13.94 -26.97 -5.54
N SER A 40 14.43 -28.19 -5.73
CA SER A 40 15.86 -28.49 -5.96
C SER A 40 16.43 -27.70 -7.13
N GLN A 41 15.74 -27.75 -8.28
CA GLN A 41 16.12 -27.00 -9.49
C GLN A 41 16.11 -25.48 -9.28
N GLU A 42 15.08 -24.94 -8.64
CA GLU A 42 14.99 -23.49 -8.40
C GLU A 42 15.96 -23.00 -7.31
N SER A 43 16.29 -23.83 -6.30
CA SER A 43 17.16 -23.45 -5.18
C SER A 43 18.65 -23.69 -5.43
N ASP A 44 19.00 -24.49 -6.44
CA ASP A 44 20.36 -25.03 -6.63
C ASP A 44 20.82 -25.85 -5.40
N VAL A 45 19.88 -26.56 -4.76
CA VAL A 45 20.13 -27.44 -3.61
C VAL A 45 19.68 -28.84 -3.96
N SER A 46 20.63 -29.78 -4.03
CA SER A 46 20.33 -31.18 -4.36
C SER A 46 19.27 -31.81 -3.43
N ASP A 47 18.49 -32.75 -3.96
CA ASP A 47 17.44 -33.48 -3.22
C ASP A 47 17.95 -34.09 -1.91
N GLY A 48 19.14 -34.71 -1.93
CA GLY A 48 19.72 -35.30 -0.73
C GLY A 48 20.05 -34.29 0.38
N VAL A 49 20.29 -33.03 0.03
CA VAL A 49 20.46 -31.92 0.99
C VAL A 49 19.11 -31.38 1.43
N LEU A 50 18.13 -31.29 0.53
CA LEU A 50 16.76 -30.91 0.87
C LEU A 50 16.18 -31.82 1.96
N PHE A 51 16.30 -33.14 1.81
CA PHE A 51 15.80 -34.11 2.79
C PHE A 51 16.52 -34.07 4.15
N ARG A 52 17.74 -33.50 4.21
CA ARG A 52 18.43 -33.26 5.49
C ARG A 52 17.98 -31.97 6.15
N LEU A 53 17.52 -30.99 5.38
CA LEU A 53 17.01 -29.71 5.88
C LEU A 53 15.53 -29.79 6.25
N PHE A 54 14.76 -30.58 5.51
CA PHE A 54 13.32 -30.74 5.65
C PHE A 54 12.95 -32.22 5.57
N SER A 55 12.19 -32.71 6.54
CA SER A 55 11.79 -34.13 6.60
C SER A 55 10.83 -34.53 5.49
N SER A 56 10.11 -33.55 4.90
CA SER A 56 9.13 -33.76 3.85
C SER A 56 8.87 -32.47 3.06
N LYS A 57 8.13 -32.60 1.95
CA LYS A 57 7.59 -31.45 1.20
C LYS A 57 6.71 -30.58 2.10
N GLU A 58 5.89 -31.21 2.93
CA GLU A 58 4.97 -30.60 3.87
C GLU A 58 5.71 -29.80 4.95
N SER A 59 6.80 -30.34 5.50
CA SER A 59 7.67 -29.63 6.45
C SER A 59 8.31 -28.39 5.81
N MET A 60 8.76 -28.52 4.57
CA MET A 60 9.33 -27.41 3.80
C MET A 60 8.31 -26.30 3.51
N MET A 61 7.08 -26.66 3.14
CA MET A 61 5.99 -25.71 2.94
C MET A 61 5.55 -25.04 4.24
N SER A 62 5.47 -25.79 5.34
CA SER A 62 5.16 -25.23 6.66
C SER A 62 6.20 -24.18 7.06
N ALA A 63 7.49 -24.49 6.93
CA ALA A 63 8.57 -23.55 7.23
C ALA A 63 8.51 -22.28 6.36
N TRP A 64 8.10 -22.42 5.09
CA TRP A 64 7.86 -21.28 4.21
C TRP A 64 6.67 -20.43 4.68
N LEU A 65 5.52 -21.06 4.98
CA LEU A 65 4.33 -20.38 5.49
C LEU A 65 4.63 -19.61 6.79
N ASP A 66 5.31 -20.26 7.73
CA ASP A 66 5.68 -19.64 9.01
C ASP A 66 6.59 -18.43 8.76
N SER A 67 7.64 -18.59 7.96
CA SER A 67 8.58 -17.51 7.67
C SER A 67 7.93 -16.32 6.97
N ARG A 68 7.03 -16.56 6.01
CA ARG A 68 6.37 -15.49 5.24
C ARG A 68 5.17 -14.89 5.98
N GLY A 69 4.48 -15.68 6.80
CA GLY A 69 3.46 -15.23 7.73
C GLY A 69 4.02 -14.26 8.76
N GLU A 70 5.15 -14.60 9.39
CA GLU A 70 5.85 -13.69 10.31
C GLU A 70 6.33 -12.41 9.61
N TYR A 71 6.91 -12.56 8.41
CA TYR A 71 7.36 -11.40 7.64
C TYR A 71 6.21 -10.43 7.30
N LEU A 72 5.08 -10.97 6.83
CA LEU A 72 3.90 -10.16 6.55
C LEU A 72 3.36 -9.53 7.83
N ARG A 73 3.26 -10.29 8.93
CA ARG A 73 2.81 -9.75 10.23
C ARG A 73 3.65 -8.59 10.69
N PHE A 74 4.98 -8.70 10.60
CA PHE A 74 5.91 -7.63 10.93
C PHE A 74 5.71 -6.40 10.02
N MET A 75 5.49 -6.61 8.72
CA MET A 75 5.17 -5.54 7.78
C MET A 75 3.89 -4.78 8.18
N LEU A 76 2.86 -5.48 8.66
CA LEU A 76 1.59 -4.89 9.08
C LEU A 76 1.70 -4.16 10.43
N GLN A 77 2.40 -4.75 11.41
CA GLN A 77 2.56 -4.17 12.75
C GLN A 77 3.38 -2.87 12.76
N THR A 78 4.24 -2.69 11.75
CA THR A 78 5.07 -1.49 11.61
C THR A 78 4.41 -0.40 10.78
N ALA A 79 3.22 -0.65 10.22
CA ALA A 79 2.50 0.34 9.42
C ALA A 79 1.81 1.37 10.34
N PRO A 80 2.02 2.68 10.11
CA PRO A 80 1.29 3.71 10.84
C PRO A 80 -0.20 3.67 10.52
N SER A 81 -1.03 4.26 11.39
CA SER A 81 -2.46 4.40 11.16
C SER A 81 -2.78 5.55 10.18
N GLY A 82 -3.99 5.56 9.62
CA GLY A 82 -4.48 6.66 8.79
C GLY A 82 -4.44 6.37 7.28
N ARG A 83 -5.07 7.26 6.50
CA ARG A 83 -5.27 7.09 5.05
C ARG A 83 -3.97 6.99 4.27
N TYR A 84 -3.07 7.94 4.49
CA TYR A 84 -1.79 8.02 3.81
C TYR A 84 -0.96 6.76 4.08
N SER A 85 -0.96 6.30 5.33
CA SER A 85 -0.28 5.08 5.76
C SER A 85 -0.84 3.82 5.12
N LEU A 86 -2.16 3.73 4.92
CA LEU A 86 -2.78 2.63 4.17
C LEU A 86 -2.28 2.59 2.73
N HIS A 87 -2.28 3.74 2.03
CA HIS A 87 -1.77 3.79 0.65
C HIS A 87 -0.29 3.41 0.58
N GLN A 88 0.56 3.93 1.48
CA GLN A 88 1.97 3.56 1.55
C GLN A 88 2.17 2.05 1.82
N LEU A 89 1.36 1.45 2.70
CA LEU A 89 1.40 0.01 2.94
C LEU A 89 1.07 -0.77 1.67
N ILE A 90 0.05 -0.36 0.93
CA ILE A 90 -0.31 -0.99 -0.34
C ILE A 90 0.80 -0.83 -1.37
N GLN A 91 1.41 0.35 -1.51
CA GLN A 91 2.56 0.57 -2.39
C GLN A 91 3.75 -0.33 -2.00
N LYS A 92 4.04 -0.44 -0.70
CA LYS A 92 5.09 -1.33 -0.18
C LYS A 92 4.79 -2.78 -0.52
N LEU A 93 3.56 -3.23 -0.30
CA LEU A 93 3.12 -4.58 -0.64
C LEU A 93 3.25 -4.86 -2.15
N LEU A 94 2.79 -3.94 -3.00
CA LEU A 94 2.85 -4.10 -4.47
C LEU A 94 4.28 -4.14 -5.02
N ASN A 95 5.23 -3.51 -4.33
CA ASN A 95 6.65 -3.55 -4.67
C ASN A 95 7.37 -4.77 -4.10
N ASP A 96 6.83 -5.38 -3.05
CA ASP A 96 7.33 -6.62 -2.49
C ASP A 96 6.70 -7.84 -3.19
N LYS A 97 7.38 -8.33 -4.23
CA LYS A 97 6.95 -9.52 -4.98
C LYS A 97 6.75 -10.75 -4.10
N VAL A 98 7.52 -10.88 -3.03
CA VAL A 98 7.45 -12.05 -2.14
C VAL A 98 6.17 -11.97 -1.30
N ALA A 99 5.94 -10.86 -0.59
CA ALA A 99 4.73 -10.67 0.20
C ALA A 99 3.46 -10.73 -0.66
N LEU A 100 3.49 -10.09 -1.83
CA LEU A 100 2.36 -10.05 -2.75
C LEU A 100 2.00 -11.46 -3.27
N SER A 101 3.01 -12.22 -3.73
CA SER A 101 2.76 -13.59 -4.19
C SER A 101 2.33 -14.53 -3.08
N PHE A 102 2.87 -14.38 -1.87
CA PHE A 102 2.46 -15.14 -0.70
C PHE A 102 0.98 -14.88 -0.36
N LEU A 103 0.54 -13.63 -0.44
CA LEU A 103 -0.86 -13.28 -0.19
C LEU A 103 -1.80 -13.81 -1.28
N CYS A 104 -1.39 -13.81 -2.54
CA CYS A 104 -2.30 -14.03 -3.66
C CYS A 104 -2.23 -15.41 -4.34
N CYS A 105 -1.17 -16.19 -4.11
CA CYS A 105 -0.97 -17.50 -4.77
C CYS A 105 -2.11 -18.50 -4.52
N HIS A 106 -2.39 -19.38 -5.48
CA HIS A 106 -3.41 -20.40 -5.29
C HIS A 106 -3.09 -21.32 -4.09
N PRO A 107 -4.12 -21.77 -3.38
CA PRO A 107 -3.96 -22.63 -2.22
C PRO A 107 -3.31 -23.96 -2.60
N MET A 108 -2.60 -24.54 -1.65
CA MET A 108 -2.02 -25.88 -1.79
C MET A 108 -3.09 -26.97 -1.74
N ASP A 109 -2.77 -28.14 -2.31
CA ASP A 109 -3.63 -29.32 -2.28
C ASP A 109 -3.79 -29.90 -0.86
N THR A 110 -2.77 -29.71 -0.01
CA THR A 110 -2.77 -30.20 1.36
C THR A 110 -3.68 -29.35 2.26
N PRO A 111 -4.76 -29.92 2.86
CA PRO A 111 -5.77 -29.15 3.58
C PRO A 111 -5.23 -28.29 4.73
N TYR A 112 -4.33 -28.82 5.56
CA TYR A 112 -3.83 -28.07 6.72
C TYR A 112 -2.93 -26.88 6.29
N LEU A 113 -2.15 -27.03 5.21
CA LEU A 113 -1.32 -25.94 4.69
C LEU A 113 -2.19 -24.84 4.06
N ARG A 114 -3.29 -25.24 3.41
CA ARG A 114 -4.31 -24.31 2.92
C ARG A 114 -4.93 -23.53 4.07
N GLU A 115 -5.33 -24.21 5.15
CA GLU A 115 -5.90 -23.57 6.33
C GLU A 115 -4.92 -22.56 6.97
N GLN A 116 -3.65 -22.90 7.07
CA GLN A 116 -2.61 -21.97 7.54
C GLN A 116 -2.48 -20.72 6.66
N LEU A 117 -2.49 -20.89 5.32
CA LEU A 117 -2.44 -19.76 4.40
C LEU A 117 -3.68 -18.87 4.52
N GLU A 118 -4.88 -19.47 4.59
CA GLU A 118 -6.14 -18.75 4.77
C GLU A 118 -6.23 -18.03 6.12
N TYR A 119 -5.64 -18.60 7.17
CA TYR A 119 -5.52 -17.93 8.46
C TYR A 119 -4.73 -16.62 8.31
N VAL A 120 -3.57 -16.65 7.63
CA VAL A 120 -2.76 -15.46 7.40
C VAL A 120 -3.49 -14.41 6.55
N ARG A 121 -4.18 -14.84 5.50
CA ARG A 121 -5.03 -13.97 4.65
C ARG A 121 -6.14 -13.31 5.45
N THR A 122 -6.78 -14.07 6.34
CA THR A 122 -7.82 -13.55 7.23
C THR A 122 -7.27 -12.47 8.16
N GLN A 123 -6.06 -12.66 8.72
CA GLN A 123 -5.41 -11.62 9.53
C GLN A 123 -5.11 -10.36 8.70
N PHE A 124 -4.64 -10.53 7.47
CA PHE A 124 -4.41 -9.40 6.55
C PHE A 124 -5.72 -8.66 6.21
N ARG A 125 -6.80 -9.38 5.88
CA ARG A 125 -8.13 -8.79 5.62
C ARG A 125 -8.62 -7.99 6.82
N ARG A 126 -8.54 -8.56 8.02
CA ARG A 126 -8.94 -7.87 9.27
C ARG A 126 -8.12 -6.61 9.51
N PHE A 127 -6.81 -6.69 9.29
CA PHE A 127 -5.94 -5.53 9.39
C PHE A 127 -6.35 -4.40 8.45
N LEU A 128 -6.59 -4.72 7.16
CA LEU A 128 -7.04 -3.74 6.17
C LEU A 128 -8.40 -3.16 6.55
N HIS A 129 -9.34 -3.99 6.97
CA HIS A 129 -10.67 -3.57 7.40
C HIS A 129 -10.58 -2.54 8.53
N THR A 130 -9.85 -2.85 9.60
CA THR A 130 -9.67 -1.91 10.71
C THR A 130 -9.01 -0.61 10.26
N HIS A 131 -8.03 -0.66 9.36
CA HIS A 131 -7.42 0.57 8.82
C HIS A 131 -8.39 1.40 8.01
N ILE A 132 -9.21 0.76 7.16
CA ILE A 132 -10.23 1.42 6.35
C ILE A 132 -11.31 2.03 7.25
N GLU A 133 -11.78 1.33 8.29
CA GLU A 133 -12.74 1.86 9.27
C GLU A 133 -12.22 3.10 9.99
N LEU A 134 -10.94 3.11 10.35
CA LEU A 134 -10.29 4.25 11.00
C LEU A 134 -10.00 5.40 10.03
N THR A 135 -10.16 5.17 8.72
CA THR A 135 -9.99 6.22 7.72
C THR A 135 -11.26 7.07 7.66
N VAL A 136 -11.23 8.23 8.34
CA VAL A 136 -12.35 9.17 8.46
C VAL A 136 -12.90 9.56 7.07
N GLY A 137 -14.23 9.52 6.92
CA GLY A 137 -14.93 10.05 5.74
C GLY A 137 -15.58 9.03 4.82
N LEU A 138 -15.86 7.80 5.28
CA LEU A 138 -16.71 6.88 4.55
C LEU A 138 -18.12 7.48 4.42
N SER A 139 -18.57 7.67 3.17
CA SER A 139 -19.96 8.05 2.88
C SER A 139 -20.91 7.00 3.45
N GLU A 140 -22.12 7.40 3.87
CA GLU A 140 -23.19 6.50 4.35
C GLU A 140 -23.49 5.32 3.39
N SER A 141 -23.08 5.42 2.12
CA SER A 141 -23.26 4.38 1.09
C SER A 141 -22.13 3.35 0.99
N LEU A 142 -20.95 3.58 1.59
CA LEU A 142 -19.77 2.71 1.47
C LEU A 142 -19.40 2.09 2.81
N THR A 143 -19.45 0.77 2.89
CA THR A 143 -19.03 0.02 4.09
C THR A 143 -17.55 -0.34 4.03
N ALA A 144 -16.88 -0.41 5.17
CA ALA A 144 -15.48 -0.81 5.25
C ALA A 144 -15.25 -2.23 4.70
N ASP A 145 -16.22 -3.14 4.88
CA ASP A 145 -16.19 -4.47 4.26
C ASP A 145 -16.15 -4.40 2.73
N ALA A 146 -17.05 -3.64 2.11
CA ALA A 146 -17.10 -3.52 0.65
C ALA A 146 -15.80 -2.92 0.09
N LEU A 147 -15.24 -1.94 0.77
CA LEU A 147 -13.96 -1.34 0.40
C LEU A 147 -12.79 -2.31 0.58
N THR A 148 -12.78 -3.06 1.69
CA THR A 148 -11.76 -4.08 1.95
C THR A 148 -11.76 -5.13 0.86
N ASP A 149 -12.94 -5.64 0.49
CA ASP A 149 -13.08 -6.65 -0.57
C ASP A 149 -12.66 -6.09 -1.93
N HIS A 150 -13.04 -4.85 -2.23
CA HIS A 150 -12.62 -4.18 -3.48
C HIS A 150 -11.10 -3.98 -3.56
N LEU A 151 -10.44 -3.63 -2.44
CA LEU A 151 -8.98 -3.52 -2.38
C LEU A 151 -8.30 -4.87 -2.50
N LEU A 152 -8.77 -5.90 -1.81
CA LEU A 152 -8.23 -7.25 -1.96
C LEU A 152 -8.34 -7.74 -3.41
N GLN A 153 -9.48 -7.52 -4.06
CA GLN A 153 -9.66 -7.88 -5.47
C GLN A 153 -8.71 -7.08 -6.39
N SER A 154 -8.51 -5.80 -6.10
CA SER A 154 -7.58 -4.96 -6.86
C SER A 154 -6.13 -5.43 -6.69
N ILE A 155 -5.71 -5.74 -5.45
CA ILE A 155 -4.38 -6.28 -5.16
C ILE A 155 -4.16 -7.60 -5.91
N TYR A 156 -5.16 -8.49 -5.90
CA TYR A 156 -5.10 -9.73 -6.67
C TYR A 156 -4.92 -9.48 -8.17
N ARG A 157 -5.70 -8.57 -8.77
CA ARG A 157 -5.58 -8.21 -10.20
C ARG A 157 -4.21 -7.59 -10.54
N ALA A 158 -3.62 -6.83 -9.63
CA ALA A 158 -2.29 -6.26 -9.79
C ALA A 158 -1.16 -7.32 -9.69
N TRP A 159 -1.44 -8.44 -9.02
CA TRP A 159 -0.49 -9.55 -8.90
C TRP A 159 -0.62 -10.59 -10.01
N ASP A 160 -1.85 -10.96 -10.38
CA ASP A 160 -2.21 -12.10 -11.22
C ASP A 160 -1.20 -12.33 -12.36
N PRO A 161 -0.42 -13.44 -12.30
CA PRO A 161 0.65 -13.66 -13.27
C PRO A 161 0.15 -13.95 -14.68
N GLU A 162 -1.10 -14.39 -14.83
CA GLU A 162 -1.71 -14.72 -16.13
C GLU A 162 -2.41 -13.50 -16.77
N SER A 163 -2.62 -12.43 -16.00
CA SER A 163 -3.25 -11.20 -16.49
C SER A 163 -2.27 -10.35 -17.31
N SER A 164 -2.61 -10.12 -18.58
CA SER A 164 -1.91 -9.17 -19.46
C SER A 164 -2.00 -7.72 -18.97
N GLN A 165 -3.01 -7.40 -18.14
CA GLN A 165 -3.27 -6.06 -17.60
C GLN A 165 -2.70 -5.84 -16.20
N ARG A 166 -2.02 -6.82 -15.59
CA ARG A 166 -1.51 -6.72 -14.21
C ARG A 166 -0.65 -5.46 -13.97
N GLY A 167 0.13 -5.04 -14.96
CA GLY A 167 0.95 -3.82 -14.90
C GLY A 167 0.11 -2.56 -14.75
N GLN A 168 -0.98 -2.47 -15.50
CA GLN A 168 -1.94 -1.36 -15.43
C GLN A 168 -2.66 -1.35 -14.08
N TYR A 169 -3.13 -2.49 -13.59
CA TYR A 169 -3.75 -2.58 -12.26
C TYR A 169 -2.78 -2.20 -11.14
N LYS A 170 -1.53 -2.66 -11.24
CA LYS A 170 -0.48 -2.27 -10.30
C LYS A 170 -0.25 -0.76 -10.35
N GLU A 171 -0.09 -0.17 -11.53
CA GLU A 171 0.11 1.28 -11.68
C GLU A 171 -1.07 2.09 -11.11
N LEU A 172 -2.30 1.66 -11.37
CA LEU A 172 -3.49 2.29 -10.80
C LEU A 172 -3.45 2.29 -9.27
N LEU A 173 -3.18 1.13 -8.65
CA LEU A 173 -3.10 1.00 -7.19
C LEU A 173 -1.89 1.67 -6.56
N MET A 174 -0.79 1.82 -7.30
CA MET A 174 0.39 2.57 -6.85
C MET A 174 0.09 4.07 -6.74
N ASN A 175 -0.90 4.57 -7.49
CA ASN A 175 -1.23 5.98 -7.53
C ASN A 175 -2.44 6.33 -6.66
N LYS A 176 -3.43 5.43 -6.54
CA LYS A 176 -4.68 5.69 -5.83
C LYS A 176 -5.33 4.44 -5.25
N LEU A 177 -6.10 4.62 -4.19
CA LEU A 177 -6.95 3.56 -3.64
C LEU A 177 -8.17 3.29 -4.55
N PRO A 178 -8.71 2.06 -4.59
CA PRO A 178 -9.75 1.67 -5.55
C PRO A 178 -11.05 2.48 -5.52
N TRP A 179 -11.41 2.99 -4.34
CA TRP A 179 -12.63 3.78 -4.11
C TRP A 179 -12.37 5.28 -4.11
N GLU A 180 -11.11 5.68 -4.26
CA GLU A 180 -10.86 7.05 -4.68
C GLU A 180 -11.46 7.13 -6.08
N LYS A 181 -12.50 7.97 -6.22
CA LYS A 181 -13.03 8.33 -7.54
C LYS A 181 -11.85 8.63 -8.46
N GLU A 182 -12.05 8.56 -9.77
CA GLU A 182 -11.18 9.33 -10.67
C GLU A 182 -11.18 10.77 -10.15
N ALA A 183 -10.20 11.08 -9.30
CA ALA A 183 -9.54 12.33 -9.35
C ALA A 183 -9.05 12.35 -10.78
N ASN A 184 -9.84 12.98 -11.65
CA ASN A 184 -9.23 13.75 -12.71
C ASN A 184 -7.96 14.34 -12.11
N GLN A 185 -6.83 14.19 -12.79
CA GLN A 185 -5.56 14.80 -12.41
C GLN A 185 -5.61 16.35 -12.51
N THR A 186 -6.76 16.93 -12.20
CA THR A 186 -7.07 18.31 -11.88
C THR A 186 -7.79 18.20 -10.54
N GLU A 187 -7.06 18.30 -9.43
CA GLU A 187 -6.77 19.60 -8.81
C GLU A 187 -7.51 19.66 -7.46
N THR A 188 -6.85 19.21 -6.37
CA THR A 188 -7.35 19.44 -5.00
C THR A 188 -7.63 20.95 -4.85
N PHE A 189 -6.79 21.78 -5.42
CA PHE A 189 -6.99 23.22 -5.54
C PHE A 189 -7.31 23.59 -6.99
N PRO A 190 -8.07 24.66 -7.26
CA PRO A 190 -8.29 25.17 -8.62
C PRO A 190 -6.99 25.37 -9.41
N SER A 191 -7.09 25.60 -10.71
CA SER A 191 -5.92 25.60 -11.58
C SER A 191 -4.87 26.62 -11.19
N GLN A 192 -3.61 26.27 -11.43
CA GLN A 192 -2.50 27.15 -11.07
C GLN A 192 -2.65 28.52 -11.75
N GLU A 193 -3.17 28.54 -12.99
CA GLU A 193 -3.54 29.77 -13.70
C GLU A 193 -4.62 30.57 -12.96
N LEU A 194 -5.69 29.89 -12.51
CA LEU A 194 -6.76 30.52 -11.73
C LEU A 194 -6.22 31.07 -10.40
N LEU A 195 -5.39 30.31 -9.69
CA LEU A 195 -4.81 30.72 -8.40
C LEU A 195 -3.87 31.91 -8.56
N GLN A 196 -3.02 31.91 -9.59
CA GLN A 196 -2.06 32.99 -9.86
C GLN A 196 -2.72 34.32 -10.21
N ARG A 197 -3.91 34.31 -10.83
CA ARG A 197 -4.65 35.54 -11.14
C ARG A 197 -5.43 36.11 -9.97
N LEU A 198 -5.63 35.37 -8.87
CA LEU A 198 -6.35 35.87 -7.70
C LEU A 198 -5.62 37.08 -7.09
N ALA A 199 -6.32 38.21 -6.98
CA ALA A 199 -5.85 39.36 -6.23
C ALA A 199 -6.14 39.15 -4.74
N LEU A 200 -5.10 39.07 -3.92
CA LEU A 200 -5.17 38.89 -2.46
C LEU A 200 -4.76 40.18 -1.76
N ASN A 201 -5.52 40.62 -0.76
CA ASN A 201 -5.08 41.67 0.15
C ASN A 201 -4.80 41.15 1.57
N ASP A 202 -4.06 41.92 2.36
CA ASP A 202 -3.70 41.53 3.73
C ASP A 202 -4.90 41.52 4.69
N SER A 203 -6.02 42.15 4.31
CA SER A 203 -7.26 42.18 5.08
C SER A 203 -8.16 40.96 4.88
N GLY A 204 -7.78 40.02 4.01
CA GLY A 204 -8.53 38.78 3.77
C GLY A 204 -9.44 38.81 2.55
N PHE A 205 -9.52 39.90 1.80
CA PHE A 205 -10.31 39.96 0.57
C PHE A 205 -9.58 39.31 -0.59
N VAL A 206 -10.30 38.45 -1.33
CA VAL A 206 -9.84 37.74 -2.50
C VAL A 206 -10.75 38.06 -3.68
N PHE A 207 -10.15 38.44 -4.80
CA PHE A 207 -10.87 38.82 -6.02
C PHE A 207 -10.30 38.11 -7.24
N ASP A 208 -11.19 37.54 -8.05
CA ASP A 208 -10.85 37.00 -9.36
C ASP A 208 -11.20 38.03 -10.46
N PRO A 209 -10.21 38.67 -11.11
CA PRO A 209 -10.46 39.71 -12.11
C PRO A 209 -11.14 39.20 -13.39
N GLU A 210 -11.08 37.90 -13.66
CA GLU A 210 -11.64 37.34 -14.90
C GLU A 210 -13.13 36.98 -14.74
N SER A 211 -13.49 36.36 -13.62
CA SER A 211 -14.90 36.00 -13.34
C SER A 211 -15.67 37.11 -12.62
N GLY A 212 -14.98 38.10 -12.04
CA GLY A 212 -15.58 39.14 -11.20
C GLY A 212 -16.03 38.66 -9.81
N ARG A 213 -15.73 37.41 -9.45
CA ARG A 213 -16.10 36.83 -8.15
C ARG A 213 -15.18 37.34 -7.04
N SER A 214 -15.74 37.53 -5.85
CA SER A 214 -15.00 37.93 -4.66
C SER A 214 -15.44 37.17 -3.41
N PHE A 215 -14.52 36.91 -2.50
CA PHE A 215 -14.80 36.31 -1.20
C PHE A 215 -13.81 36.79 -0.14
N THR A 216 -14.09 36.48 1.12
CA THR A 216 -13.20 36.75 2.25
C THR A 216 -12.58 35.45 2.75
N SER A 217 -11.31 35.50 3.12
CA SER A 217 -10.54 34.43 3.72
C SER A 217 -9.87 34.93 4.99
N ASN A 218 -9.71 34.05 5.98
CA ASN A 218 -8.97 34.38 7.19
C ASN A 218 -7.46 34.34 6.93
N ALA A 219 -6.65 34.65 7.96
CA ALA A 219 -5.19 34.67 7.84
C ALA A 219 -4.60 33.32 7.39
N VAL A 220 -5.17 32.20 7.84
CA VAL A 220 -4.73 30.84 7.47
C VAL A 220 -5.08 30.52 6.01
N GLY A 221 -6.29 30.85 5.56
CA GLY A 221 -6.68 30.65 4.17
C GLY A 221 -5.89 31.55 3.21
N LEU A 222 -5.57 32.78 3.61
CA LEU A 222 -4.62 33.64 2.88
C LEU A 222 -3.22 33.02 2.80
N TYR A 223 -2.72 32.44 3.88
CA TYR A 223 -1.45 31.75 3.90
C TYR A 223 -1.43 30.62 2.85
N VAL A 224 -2.48 29.77 2.85
CA VAL A 224 -2.62 28.67 1.89
C VAL A 224 -2.67 29.21 0.45
N LEU A 225 -3.50 30.22 0.17
CA LEU A 225 -3.62 30.81 -1.18
C LEU A 225 -2.27 31.38 -1.67
N ARG A 226 -1.53 32.08 -0.81
CA ARG A 226 -0.20 32.63 -1.16
C ARG A 226 0.83 31.54 -1.40
N PHE A 227 0.79 30.46 -0.63
CA PHE A 227 1.64 29.30 -0.86
C PHE A 227 1.36 28.72 -2.25
N LEU A 228 0.08 28.51 -2.56
CA LEU A 228 -0.37 27.89 -3.80
C LEU A 228 -0.14 28.76 -5.05
N GLN A 229 -0.12 30.09 -4.91
CA GLN A 229 0.29 31.00 -6.00
C GLN A 229 1.74 30.78 -6.44
N LYS A 230 2.61 30.37 -5.50
CA LYS A 230 4.05 30.19 -5.73
C LYS A 230 4.41 28.74 -6.03
N HIS A 231 3.70 27.78 -5.44
CA HIS A 231 4.03 26.35 -5.51
C HIS A 231 2.77 25.52 -5.73
N SER A 232 2.84 24.53 -6.62
CA SER A 232 1.73 23.59 -6.91
C SER A 232 1.80 22.30 -6.08
N ASN A 233 2.73 22.20 -5.12
CA ASN A 233 2.98 21.00 -4.35
C ASN A 233 2.12 20.95 -3.06
N ALA A 234 1.13 20.06 -3.03
CA ALA A 234 0.28 19.83 -1.87
C ALA A 234 1.04 19.26 -0.66
N ASP A 235 2.05 18.41 -0.88
CA ASP A 235 2.87 17.87 0.21
C ASP A 235 3.72 18.97 0.86
N GLY A 236 4.27 19.86 0.04
CA GLY A 236 4.99 21.04 0.49
C GLY A 236 4.11 21.99 1.32
N LEU A 237 2.84 22.15 0.93
CA LEU A 237 1.88 22.94 1.71
C LEU A 237 1.61 22.31 3.08
N LEU A 238 1.44 20.99 3.14
CA LEU A 238 1.18 20.29 4.39
C LEU A 238 2.39 20.37 5.33
N THR A 239 3.60 20.13 4.83
CA THR A 239 4.83 20.31 5.63
C THR A 239 4.99 21.73 6.15
N ALA A 240 4.65 22.72 5.32
CA ALA A 240 4.67 24.12 5.72
C ALA A 240 3.64 24.42 6.83
N ILE A 241 2.43 23.86 6.74
CA ILE A 241 1.38 24.03 7.76
C ILE A 241 1.76 23.33 9.08
N GLU A 242 2.28 22.11 9.02
CA GLU A 242 2.74 21.36 10.20
C GLU A 242 3.82 22.16 10.96
N SER A 243 4.78 22.73 10.22
CA SER A 243 5.87 23.52 10.78
C SER A 243 5.40 24.86 11.34
N ASP A 244 4.57 25.60 10.61
CA ASP A 244 4.25 27.00 10.94
C ASP A 244 3.10 27.12 11.97
N PHE A 245 2.26 26.09 12.10
CA PHE A 245 1.08 26.11 12.98
C PHE A 245 1.13 25.06 14.11
N ASP A 246 2.18 24.24 14.19
CA ASP A 246 2.35 23.18 15.22
C ASP A 246 1.14 22.24 15.30
N VAL A 247 0.72 21.72 14.14
CA VAL A 247 -0.42 20.80 14.00
C VAL A 247 0.02 19.43 13.52
N SER A 248 -0.77 18.41 13.84
CA SER A 248 -0.51 17.06 13.35
C SER A 248 -0.74 16.95 11.84
N ARG A 249 -0.04 16.03 11.18
CA ARG A 249 -0.24 15.73 9.75
C ARG A 249 -1.70 15.49 9.41
N ASN A 250 -2.38 14.69 10.23
CA ASN A 250 -3.76 14.30 9.99
C ASN A 250 -4.71 15.50 10.08
N ASP A 251 -4.48 16.41 11.04
CA ASP A 251 -5.29 17.63 11.16
C ASP A 251 -5.03 18.59 9.99
N ALA A 252 -3.76 18.77 9.60
CA ALA A 252 -3.39 19.57 8.42
C ALA A 252 -4.05 19.01 7.14
N GLU A 253 -3.98 17.70 6.92
CA GLU A 253 -4.58 17.04 5.76
C GLU A 253 -6.10 17.22 5.70
N ARG A 254 -6.79 17.06 6.84
CA ARG A 254 -8.23 17.28 6.95
C ARG A 254 -8.59 18.73 6.59
N ASP A 255 -7.93 19.68 7.23
CA ASP A 255 -8.27 21.10 7.14
C ASP A 255 -7.94 21.67 5.74
N VAL A 256 -6.81 21.27 5.16
CA VAL A 256 -6.42 21.61 3.78
C VAL A 256 -7.41 21.03 2.77
N THR A 257 -7.84 19.78 2.96
CA THR A 257 -8.82 19.13 2.08
C THR A 257 -10.17 19.84 2.13
N GLU A 258 -10.63 20.20 3.32
CA GLU A 258 -11.88 20.95 3.51
C GLU A 258 -11.79 22.34 2.88
N PHE A 259 -10.71 23.07 3.12
CA PHE A 259 -10.47 24.38 2.52
C PHE A 259 -10.48 24.33 0.99
N ALA A 260 -9.81 23.35 0.42
CA ALA A 260 -9.76 23.18 -1.03
C ALA A 260 -11.15 22.88 -1.63
N ALA A 261 -11.97 22.11 -0.93
CA ALA A 261 -13.36 21.87 -1.31
C ALA A 261 -14.23 23.13 -1.25
N GLN A 262 -14.05 23.97 -0.24
CA GLN A 262 -14.72 25.27 -0.14
C GLN A 262 -14.29 26.21 -1.26
N LEU A 263 -12.99 26.27 -1.54
CA LEU A 263 -12.41 27.14 -2.57
C LEU A 263 -12.98 26.84 -3.96
N ARG A 264 -13.12 25.54 -4.30
CA ARG A 264 -13.75 25.14 -5.57
C ARG A 264 -15.20 25.61 -5.68
N LYS A 265 -16.00 25.53 -4.61
CA LYS A 265 -17.40 26.01 -4.64
C LYS A 265 -17.53 27.49 -4.96
N VAL A 266 -16.52 28.28 -4.61
CA VAL A 266 -16.53 29.73 -4.80
C VAL A 266 -15.95 30.10 -6.18
N LEU A 267 -14.94 29.37 -6.65
CA LEU A 267 -14.17 29.73 -7.85
C LEU A 267 -14.53 28.94 -9.11
N VAL A 268 -15.19 27.78 -8.98
CA VAL A 268 -15.68 26.95 -10.08
C VAL A 268 -17.20 26.94 -10.01
#